data_AF-A0DTE3-F1
#
_entry.id   AF-A0DTE3-F1
#
_cell.length_a   1.000
_cell.length_b   1.000
_cell.length_c   1.000
_cell.angle_alpha   90.00
_cell.angle_beta   90.00
_cell.angle_gamma   90.00
#
_symmetry.space_group_name_H-M   'P 1'
#
loop_
_entity.id
_entity.type
_entity.pdbx_description
1 polymer ?
#
loop_
_entity_poly.entity_id
_entity_poly.type
_entity_poly.pdbx_seq_one_letter_code
_entity_poly.pdbx_strand_id
1 'polypeptide(L)'
;MLYDKMLLSTQNIFSQFDNCQQKQLLLALIFSVLLGILILFLCYNSKKKLIYRKKLIMIGQPGGGKTILFNIATEKKIKRQKCISDVDQIYEFPINDHYDLVDTPSIEFEDSLDKREAIISQFNRYFKLHSQDIEKFYLIVNFERTDLMKANCLKTYKYFKKFDNIIDIVITNFQLSEDEIKDKEHLLQALYIYTKDTLRIHFVRNDIQSEELRQMFIQSANQVDLQDVDFEKAEDKESKKSQQNQTKQILNGKQYQCIEECNDS
;
A
#
# COMPACT_ATOMS: atom_id res chain seq x y z
N MET A 1 28.49 -45.89 -5.49
CA MET A 1 27.68 -46.84 -6.31
C MET A 1 26.96 -46.20 -7.50
N LEU A 2 26.11 -45.17 -7.35
CA LEU A 2 25.44 -44.56 -8.52
C LEU A 2 26.43 -43.74 -9.39
N TYR A 3 27.35 -43.02 -8.75
CA TYR A 3 28.38 -42.21 -9.41
C TYR A 3 29.38 -43.08 -10.19
N ASP A 4 29.81 -44.20 -9.60
CA ASP A 4 30.75 -45.14 -10.24
C ASP A 4 30.13 -45.79 -11.49
N LYS A 5 28.83 -46.12 -11.44
CA LYS A 5 28.10 -46.65 -12.61
C LYS A 5 27.98 -45.61 -13.73
N MET A 6 27.80 -44.34 -13.40
CA MET A 6 27.74 -43.24 -14.37
C MET A 6 29.11 -42.95 -15.02
N LEU A 7 30.18 -43.07 -14.24
CA LEU A 7 31.55 -42.87 -14.71
C LEU A 7 31.99 -44.00 -15.67
N LEU A 8 31.66 -45.25 -15.34
CA LEU A 8 31.91 -46.40 -16.21
C LEU A 8 31.10 -46.34 -17.52
N SER A 9 29.84 -45.87 -17.47
CA SER A 9 29.04 -45.74 -18.70
C SER A 9 29.56 -44.64 -19.63
N THR A 10 30.09 -43.53 -19.08
CA THR A 10 30.65 -42.44 -19.88
C THR A 10 32.00 -42.84 -20.50
N GLN A 11 32.86 -43.57 -19.78
CA GLN A 11 34.10 -44.12 -20.33
C GLN A 11 33.84 -45.09 -21.51
N ASN A 12 32.81 -45.95 -21.40
CA ASN A 12 32.42 -46.87 -22.48
C ASN A 12 31.91 -46.18 -23.75
N ILE A 13 31.30 -44.99 -23.63
CA ILE A 13 30.84 -44.22 -24.81
C ILE A 13 32.03 -43.60 -25.54
N PHE A 14 33.03 -43.10 -24.82
CA PHE A 14 34.23 -42.51 -25.42
C PHE A 14 35.16 -43.55 -26.08
N SER A 15 35.12 -44.81 -25.65
CA SER A 15 35.87 -45.91 -26.28
C SER A 15 35.25 -46.44 -27.58
N GLN A 16 34.00 -46.07 -27.91
CA GLN A 16 33.33 -46.49 -29.14
C GLN A 16 33.61 -45.58 -30.35
N PHE A 17 34.26 -44.43 -30.14
CA PHE A 17 34.65 -43.51 -31.20
C PHE A 17 36.16 -43.60 -31.42
N ASP A 18 36.62 -44.17 -32.53
CA ASP A 18 38.05 -44.27 -32.84
C ASP A 18 38.63 -42.98 -33.44
N ASN A 19 37.76 -42.11 -33.99
CA ASN A 19 38.19 -40.89 -34.65
C ASN A 19 38.26 -39.69 -33.68
N CYS A 20 39.42 -39.04 -33.62
CA CYS A 20 39.68 -37.85 -32.81
C CYS A 20 38.68 -36.72 -33.07
N GLN A 21 38.25 -36.54 -34.33
CA GLN A 21 37.27 -35.51 -34.69
C GLN A 21 35.88 -35.77 -34.08
N GLN A 22 35.47 -37.03 -33.95
CA GLN A 22 34.18 -37.39 -33.35
C GLN A 22 34.16 -37.14 -31.84
N LYS A 23 35.28 -37.38 -31.15
CA LYS A 23 35.42 -37.05 -29.71
C LYS A 23 35.36 -35.56 -29.46
N GLN A 24 36.00 -34.75 -30.32
CA GLN A 24 35.93 -33.29 -30.24
C GLN A 24 34.51 -32.76 -30.46
N LEU A 25 33.78 -33.33 -31.44
CA LEU A 25 32.38 -32.97 -31.70
C LEU A 25 31.48 -33.31 -30.49
N LEU A 26 31.67 -34.48 -29.88
CA LEU A 26 30.90 -34.91 -28.71
C LEU A 26 31.16 -34.00 -27.50
N LEU A 27 32.43 -33.65 -27.25
CA LEU A 27 32.80 -32.70 -26.20
C LEU A 27 32.17 -31.31 -26.43
N ALA A 28 32.18 -30.83 -27.67
CA ALA A 28 31.55 -29.56 -28.02
C ALA A 28 30.02 -29.57 -27.79
N LEU A 29 29.35 -30.69 -28.09
CA LEU A 29 27.92 -30.87 -27.82
C LEU A 29 27.62 -30.92 -26.31
N ILE A 30 28.43 -31.64 -25.52
CA ILE A 30 28.26 -31.68 -24.07
C ILE A 30 28.45 -30.27 -23.48
N PHE A 31 29.47 -29.54 -23.93
CA PHE A 31 29.75 -28.20 -23.45
C PHE A 31 28.64 -27.20 -23.83
N SER A 32 28.08 -27.30 -25.05
CA SER A 32 26.97 -26.44 -25.47
C SER A 32 25.68 -26.70 -24.68
N VAL A 33 25.39 -27.97 -24.36
CA VAL A 33 24.26 -28.33 -23.50
C VAL A 33 24.45 -27.81 -22.08
N LEU A 34 25.65 -28.00 -21.49
CA LEU A 34 25.96 -27.49 -20.15
C LEU A 34 25.89 -25.96 -20.08
N LEU A 35 26.38 -25.26 -21.11
CA LEU A 35 26.28 -23.81 -21.22
C LEU A 35 24.82 -23.36 -21.34
N GLY A 36 23.99 -24.06 -22.10
CA GLY A 36 22.55 -23.81 -22.21
C GLY A 36 21.83 -23.98 -20.88
N ILE A 37 22.14 -25.03 -20.12
CA ILE A 37 21.60 -25.26 -18.77
C ILE A 37 22.02 -24.14 -17.82
N LEU A 38 23.29 -23.72 -17.86
CA LEU A 38 23.79 -22.63 -17.03
C LEU A 38 23.09 -21.30 -17.35
N ILE A 39 22.91 -20.97 -18.64
CA ILE A 39 22.18 -19.77 -19.07
C ILE A 39 20.73 -19.83 -18.59
N LEU A 40 20.05 -20.97 -18.75
CA LEU A 40 18.68 -21.15 -18.25
C LEU A 40 18.60 -20.99 -16.73
N PHE A 41 19.56 -21.53 -15.98
CA PHE A 41 19.64 -21.39 -14.54
C PHE A 41 19.85 -19.94 -14.10
N LEU A 42 20.74 -19.21 -14.78
CA LEU A 42 20.96 -17.78 -14.54
C LEU A 42 19.72 -16.95 -14.88
N CYS A 43 19.05 -17.25 -16.00
CA CYS A 43 17.78 -16.61 -16.38
C CYS A 43 16.67 -16.91 -15.38
N TYR A 44 16.60 -18.14 -14.87
CA TYR A 44 15.62 -18.55 -13.86
C TYR A 44 15.84 -17.86 -12.51
N ASN A 45 17.10 -17.80 -12.06
CA ASN A 45 17.45 -17.12 -10.80
C ASN A 45 17.31 -15.60 -10.90
N SER A 46 17.62 -15.01 -12.06
CA SER A 46 17.40 -13.58 -12.32
C SER A 46 15.91 -13.21 -12.20
N LYS A 47 15.01 -14.09 -12.62
CA LYS A 47 13.55 -13.88 -12.54
C LYS A 47 12.97 -14.05 -11.13
N LYS A 48 13.70 -14.57 -10.15
CA LYS A 48 13.15 -15.00 -8.84
C LYS A 48 13.26 -14.00 -7.70
N LYS A 49 13.66 -12.76 -7.95
CA LYS A 49 13.64 -11.70 -6.94
C LYS A 49 12.54 -10.67 -7.23
N LEU A 50 11.29 -11.13 -7.26
CA LEU A 50 10.15 -10.23 -7.01
C LEU A 50 10.25 -9.82 -5.54
N ILE A 51 10.91 -8.69 -5.29
CA ILE A 51 10.94 -8.08 -3.95
C ILE A 51 9.53 -7.56 -3.71
N TYR A 52 8.74 -8.31 -2.95
CA TYR A 52 7.46 -7.83 -2.45
C TYR A 52 7.73 -6.76 -1.41
N ARG A 53 7.38 -5.52 -1.75
CA ARG A 53 7.52 -4.36 -0.88
C ARG A 53 6.15 -3.87 -0.45
N LYS A 54 6.06 -3.53 0.83
CA LYS A 54 4.89 -2.92 1.45
C LYS A 54 4.71 -1.49 0.93
N LYS A 55 3.46 -1.02 0.89
CA LYS A 55 3.07 0.27 0.32
C LYS A 55 2.78 1.28 1.41
N LEU A 56 3.46 2.41 1.31
CA LEU A 56 3.28 3.60 2.14
C LEU A 56 2.61 4.68 1.29
N ILE A 57 1.33 4.93 1.53
CA ILE A 57 0.49 5.68 0.59
C ILE A 57 0.24 7.08 1.09
N MET A 58 0.67 8.10 0.34
CA MET A 58 0.35 9.49 0.65
C MET A 58 -0.98 9.89 0.04
N ILE A 59 -1.90 10.37 0.87
CA ILE A 59 -3.24 10.85 0.50
C ILE A 59 -3.43 12.27 1.00
N GLY A 60 -4.34 13.03 0.38
CA GLY A 60 -4.62 14.41 0.81
C GLY A 60 -5.16 15.29 -0.29
N GLN A 61 -5.63 16.47 0.12
CA GLN A 61 -6.13 17.52 -0.78
C GLN A 61 -5.02 18.07 -1.70
N PRO A 62 -5.39 18.77 -2.79
CA PRO A 62 -4.45 19.59 -3.55
C PRO A 62 -3.72 20.60 -2.64
N GLY A 63 -2.49 20.96 -2.99
CA GLY A 63 -1.71 21.95 -2.24
C GLY A 63 -1.11 21.46 -0.91
N GLY A 64 -1.48 20.27 -0.40
CA GLY A 64 -0.95 19.75 0.88
C GLY A 64 0.55 19.39 0.88
N GLY A 65 1.24 19.42 -0.27
CA GLY A 65 2.68 19.13 -0.36
C GLY A 65 3.07 17.67 -0.59
N LYS A 66 2.13 16.78 -0.94
CA LYS A 66 2.37 15.35 -1.21
C LYS A 66 3.56 15.09 -2.15
N THR A 67 3.52 15.64 -3.36
CA THR A 67 4.58 15.45 -4.37
C THR A 67 5.90 16.08 -3.95
N ILE A 68 5.89 17.13 -3.12
CA ILE A 68 7.11 17.73 -2.58
C ILE A 68 7.76 16.75 -1.61
N LEU A 69 7.01 16.24 -0.62
CA LEU A 69 7.50 15.22 0.30
C LEU A 69 7.95 13.95 -0.43
N PHE A 70 7.20 13.53 -1.45
CA PHE A 70 7.56 12.39 -2.29
C PHE A 70 8.94 12.57 -2.90
N ASN A 71 9.15 13.70 -3.59
CA ASN A 71 10.38 14.01 -4.28
C ASN A 71 11.56 14.11 -3.31
N ILE A 72 11.35 14.65 -2.11
CA ILE A 72 12.36 14.69 -1.04
C ILE A 72 12.71 13.26 -0.60
N ALA A 73 11.73 12.45 -0.18
CA ALA A 73 11.97 11.11 0.37
C ALA A 73 12.59 10.13 -0.65
N THR A 74 12.20 10.24 -1.92
CA THR A 74 12.64 9.34 -3.00
C THR A 74 13.85 9.87 -3.78
N GLU A 75 14.27 11.10 -3.50
CA GLU A 75 15.29 11.84 -4.26
C GLU A 75 14.97 11.89 -5.77
N LYS A 76 13.68 12.00 -6.11
CA LYS A 76 13.18 12.12 -7.48
C LYS A 76 12.69 13.53 -7.77
N LYS A 77 12.60 13.85 -9.06
CA LYS A 77 12.08 15.14 -9.55
C LYS A 77 10.86 14.91 -10.43
N ILE A 78 9.80 14.36 -9.82
CA ILE A 78 8.53 14.19 -10.51
C ILE A 78 7.83 15.54 -10.58
N LYS A 79 7.40 15.92 -11.79
CA LYS A 79 6.52 17.06 -12.02
C LYS A 79 5.17 16.53 -12.47
N ARG A 80 4.11 16.80 -11.71
CA ARG A 80 2.75 16.50 -12.16
C ARG A 80 2.42 17.41 -13.35
N GLN A 81 2.05 16.81 -14.46
CA GLN A 81 1.51 17.57 -15.59
C GLN A 81 0.04 17.91 -15.30
N LYS A 82 -0.36 19.18 -15.46
CA LYS A 82 -1.74 19.66 -15.32
C LYS A 82 -2.65 19.23 -16.51
N CYS A 83 -2.35 18.12 -17.16
CA CYS A 83 -3.06 17.75 -18.39
C CYS A 83 -4.42 17.11 -18.04
N ILE A 84 -5.47 17.72 -18.58
CA ILE A 84 -6.90 17.47 -18.31
C ILE A 84 -7.36 16.07 -18.79
N SER A 85 -6.55 15.36 -19.58
CA SER A 85 -6.91 14.07 -20.18
C SER A 85 -6.30 12.84 -19.49
N ASP A 86 -5.27 13.03 -18.67
CA ASP A 86 -4.66 11.95 -17.91
C ASP A 86 -5.04 12.13 -16.44
N VAL A 87 -5.99 11.32 -15.99
CA VAL A 87 -6.29 11.14 -14.57
C VAL A 87 -4.96 10.97 -13.84
N ASP A 88 -4.64 11.91 -12.94
CA ASP A 88 -3.39 12.03 -12.18
C ASP A 88 -2.69 10.67 -11.97
N GLN A 89 -1.43 10.53 -12.39
CA GLN A 89 -0.74 9.25 -12.25
C GLN A 89 -0.38 8.96 -10.79
N ILE A 90 -0.52 7.69 -10.39
CA ILE A 90 0.04 7.17 -9.14
C ILE A 90 1.52 6.87 -9.39
N TYR A 91 2.40 7.46 -8.58
CA TYR A 91 3.84 7.22 -8.66
C TYR A 91 4.30 6.38 -7.48
N GLU A 92 5.14 5.38 -7.75
CA GLU A 92 5.62 4.43 -6.76
C GLU A 92 7.13 4.32 -6.88
N PHE A 93 7.85 4.54 -5.78
CA PHE A 93 9.30 4.44 -5.75
C PHE A 93 9.77 3.81 -4.43
N PRO A 94 10.79 2.93 -4.48
CA PRO A 94 11.35 2.33 -3.28
C PRO A 94 12.04 3.39 -2.44
N ILE A 95 11.79 3.35 -1.13
CA ILE A 95 12.51 4.16 -0.14
C ILE A 95 13.47 3.32 0.70
N ASN A 96 13.30 1.99 0.70
CA ASN A 96 14.28 1.02 1.20
C ASN A 96 14.02 -0.37 0.58
N ASP A 97 14.61 -1.43 1.15
CA ASP A 97 14.43 -2.80 0.66
C ASP A 97 13.02 -3.38 0.91
N HIS A 98 12.25 -2.80 1.83
CA HIS A 98 10.97 -3.34 2.30
C HIS A 98 9.74 -2.50 1.90
N TYR A 99 9.91 -1.21 1.59
CA TYR A 99 8.83 -0.26 1.38
C TYR A 99 8.98 0.51 0.08
N ASP A 100 7.84 0.66 -0.60
CA ASP A 100 7.64 1.68 -1.62
C ASP A 100 6.80 2.81 -1.05
N LEU A 101 7.24 4.05 -1.29
CA LEU A 101 6.42 5.23 -1.08
C LEU A 101 5.58 5.46 -2.33
N VAL A 102 4.33 5.84 -2.12
CA VAL A 102 3.34 6.02 -3.19
C VAL A 102 2.77 7.45 -3.14
N ASP A 103 3.00 8.23 -4.19
CA ASP A 103 2.32 9.51 -4.40
C ASP A 103 1.01 9.28 -5.16
N THR A 104 -0.10 9.74 -4.61
CA THR A 104 -1.44 9.53 -5.19
C THR A 104 -2.06 10.82 -5.68
N PRO A 105 -2.97 10.76 -6.68
CA PRO A 105 -3.79 11.89 -7.11
C PRO A 105 -4.27 12.78 -5.98
N SER A 106 -4.31 14.08 -6.25
CA SER A 106 -4.91 14.96 -5.26
C SER A 106 -6.40 14.72 -5.23
N ILE A 107 -6.92 14.68 -4.01
CA ILE A 107 -8.29 14.28 -3.79
C ILE A 107 -9.13 15.56 -3.69
N GLU A 108 -9.58 16.08 -4.83
CA GLU A 108 -10.42 17.29 -4.89
C GLU A 108 -11.88 16.89 -5.18
N PHE A 109 -12.72 16.92 -4.15
CA PHE A 109 -14.11 16.49 -4.26
C PHE A 109 -15.09 17.62 -4.58
N GLU A 110 -14.60 18.82 -4.90
CA GLU A 110 -15.42 19.94 -5.36
C GLU A 110 -15.45 20.03 -6.90
N ASP A 111 -14.65 19.20 -7.56
CA ASP A 111 -14.66 19.01 -9.01
C ASP A 111 -15.95 18.32 -9.52
N SER A 112 -16.13 18.35 -10.85
CA SER A 112 -17.24 17.70 -11.55
C SER A 112 -17.36 16.22 -11.16
N LEU A 113 -18.60 15.69 -11.20
CA LEU A 113 -18.89 14.30 -10.84
C LEU A 113 -17.99 13.31 -11.60
N ASP A 114 -17.78 13.53 -12.90
CA ASP A 114 -16.97 12.65 -13.75
C ASP A 114 -15.51 12.55 -13.27
N LYS A 115 -14.88 13.68 -12.92
CA LYS A 115 -13.51 13.70 -12.40
C LYS A 115 -13.40 12.96 -11.08
N ARG A 116 -14.38 13.17 -10.21
CA ARG A 116 -14.45 12.51 -8.90
C ARG A 116 -14.55 11.00 -9.05
N GLU A 117 -15.43 10.52 -9.91
CA GLU A 117 -15.60 9.09 -10.18
C GLU A 117 -14.34 8.48 -10.81
N ALA A 118 -13.69 9.19 -11.72
CA ALA A 118 -12.43 8.76 -12.32
C ALA A 118 -11.32 8.57 -11.27
N ILE A 119 -11.15 9.54 -10.37
CA ILE A 119 -10.18 9.46 -9.27
C ILE A 119 -10.52 8.29 -8.34
N ILE A 120 -11.78 8.16 -7.89
CA ILE A 120 -12.22 7.06 -7.02
C ILE A 120 -11.99 5.71 -7.68
N SER A 121 -12.30 5.57 -8.98
CA SER A 121 -12.08 4.36 -9.75
C SER A 121 -10.60 3.98 -9.81
N GLN A 122 -9.71 4.97 -10.02
CA GLN A 122 -8.27 4.75 -10.03
C GLN A 122 -7.74 4.29 -8.67
N PHE A 123 -8.16 4.93 -7.57
CA PHE A 123 -7.83 4.51 -6.21
C PHE A 123 -8.32 3.08 -5.93
N ASN A 124 -9.58 2.78 -6.27
CA ASN A 124 -10.14 1.44 -6.09
C ASN A 124 -9.38 0.38 -6.87
N ARG A 125 -8.98 0.67 -8.12
CA ARG A 125 -8.18 -0.23 -8.94
C ARG A 125 -6.82 -0.49 -8.30
N TYR A 126 -6.13 0.56 -7.86
CA TYR A 126 -4.82 0.44 -7.23
C TYR A 126 -4.90 -0.33 -5.90
N PHE A 127 -5.85 0.01 -5.03
CA PHE A 127 -6.01 -0.66 -3.73
C PHE A 127 -6.48 -2.10 -3.85
N LYS A 128 -7.27 -2.44 -4.87
CA LYS A 128 -7.63 -3.84 -5.12
C LYS A 128 -6.41 -4.67 -5.51
N LEU A 129 -5.53 -4.10 -6.34
CA LEU A 129 -4.29 -4.77 -6.77
C LEU A 129 -3.29 -4.96 -5.63
N HIS A 130 -3.19 -3.98 -4.72
CA HIS A 130 -2.20 -3.95 -3.64
C HIS A 130 -2.78 -4.20 -2.24
N SER A 131 -4.00 -4.73 -2.12
CA SER A 131 -4.73 -4.82 -0.85
C SER A 131 -3.97 -5.48 0.30
N GLN A 132 -3.08 -6.44 0.00
CA GLN A 132 -2.25 -7.16 0.97
C GLN A 132 -0.90 -6.49 1.26
N ASP A 133 -0.51 -5.53 0.41
CA ASP A 133 0.77 -4.84 0.47
C ASP A 133 0.65 -3.48 1.17
N ILE A 134 -0.55 -2.91 1.28
CA ILE A 134 -0.76 -1.60 1.93
C ILE A 134 -0.51 -1.72 3.43
N GLU A 135 0.49 -0.99 3.90
CA GLU A 135 0.87 -0.99 5.32
C GLU A 135 0.37 0.27 6.03
N LYS A 136 0.48 1.44 5.38
CA LYS A 136 0.21 2.72 6.01
C LYS A 136 -0.33 3.74 5.02
N PHE A 137 -1.24 4.59 5.50
CA PHE A 137 -1.66 5.80 4.82
C PHE A 137 -1.10 7.03 5.53
N TYR A 138 -0.53 7.96 4.78
CA TYR A 138 -0.08 9.26 5.26
C TYR A 138 -1.02 10.34 4.73
N LEU A 139 -1.88 10.86 5.59
CA LEU A 139 -2.76 11.99 5.30
C LEU A 139 -1.97 13.28 5.40
N ILE A 140 -1.56 13.80 4.24
CA ILE A 140 -0.72 14.99 4.13
C ILE A 140 -1.59 16.25 4.14
N VAL A 141 -1.29 17.16 5.06
CA VAL A 141 -2.01 18.42 5.25
C VAL A 141 -1.01 19.56 5.45
N ASN A 142 -1.27 20.70 4.82
CA ASN A 142 -0.44 21.89 4.98
C ASN A 142 -0.67 22.55 6.36
N PHE A 143 0.39 23.05 7.00
CA PHE A 143 0.26 23.89 8.18
C PHE A 143 -0.37 25.24 7.82
N GLU A 144 -1.56 25.47 8.36
CA GLU A 144 -2.38 26.66 8.15
C GLU A 144 -3.24 26.87 9.40
N ARG A 145 -4.31 27.67 9.30
CA ARG A 145 -5.30 27.78 10.38
C ARG A 145 -5.89 26.42 10.72
N THR A 146 -6.00 26.13 12.03
CA THR A 146 -6.46 24.82 12.53
C THR A 146 -7.83 24.39 12.02
N ASP A 147 -8.76 25.34 11.83
CA ASP A 147 -10.09 25.08 11.27
C ASP A 147 -10.03 24.58 9.82
N LEU A 148 -9.19 25.20 9.00
CA LEU A 148 -8.93 24.78 7.62
C LEU A 148 -8.27 23.40 7.58
N MET A 149 -7.28 23.15 8.44
CA MET A 149 -6.61 21.85 8.53
C MET A 149 -7.59 20.73 8.90
N LYS A 150 -8.46 20.95 9.90
CA LYS A 150 -9.52 20.00 10.27
C LYS A 150 -10.47 19.73 9.11
N ALA A 151 -10.91 20.77 8.42
CA ALA A 151 -11.79 20.63 7.27
C ALA A 151 -11.14 19.79 6.15
N ASN A 152 -9.85 20.05 5.85
CA ASN A 152 -9.09 19.33 4.84
C ASN A 152 -8.85 17.86 5.23
N CYS A 153 -8.54 17.60 6.50
CA CYS A 153 -8.47 16.25 7.06
C CYS A 153 -9.80 15.53 6.85
N LEU A 154 -10.91 16.12 7.28
CA LEU A 154 -12.23 15.51 7.22
C LEU A 154 -12.67 15.19 5.79
N LYS A 155 -12.42 16.09 4.84
CA LYS A 155 -12.76 15.90 3.41
C LYS A 155 -12.10 14.65 2.84
N THR A 156 -10.86 14.37 3.24
CA THR A 156 -10.11 13.20 2.76
C THR A 156 -10.44 11.96 3.60
N TYR A 157 -10.37 12.07 4.92
CA TYR A 157 -10.52 10.98 5.88
C TYR A 157 -11.82 10.19 5.71
N LYS A 158 -12.94 10.85 5.37
CA LYS A 158 -14.24 10.17 5.19
C LYS A 158 -14.23 9.04 4.16
N TYR A 159 -13.35 9.09 3.15
CA TYR A 159 -13.22 8.03 2.13
C TYR A 159 -12.28 6.90 2.54
N PHE A 160 -11.42 7.16 3.52
CA PHE A 160 -10.43 6.21 4.03
C PHE A 160 -10.78 5.72 5.44
N LYS A 161 -11.99 6.02 5.94
CA LYS A 161 -12.43 5.68 7.30
C LYS A 161 -12.25 4.20 7.65
N LYS A 162 -12.35 3.29 6.67
CA LYS A 162 -12.13 1.85 6.85
C LYS A 162 -10.68 1.46 7.14
N PHE A 163 -9.76 2.41 7.05
CA PHE A 163 -8.32 2.25 7.29
C PHE A 163 -7.86 3.14 8.47
N ASP A 164 -8.76 3.52 9.37
CA ASP A 164 -8.47 4.45 10.48
C ASP A 164 -7.30 3.99 11.37
N ASN A 165 -7.17 2.69 11.56
CA ASN A 165 -6.10 2.04 12.29
C ASN A 165 -4.70 2.18 11.66
N ILE A 166 -4.60 2.54 10.37
CA ILE A 166 -3.32 2.66 9.64
C ILE A 166 -3.09 4.03 8.98
N ILE A 167 -3.93 5.04 9.26
CA ILE A 167 -3.74 6.44 8.83
C ILE A 167 -2.90 7.26 9.83
N ASP A 168 -1.78 7.80 9.41
CA ASP A 168 -1.06 8.84 10.13
C ASP A 168 -1.26 10.20 9.45
N ILE A 169 -1.26 11.27 10.24
CA ILE A 169 -1.35 12.64 9.74
C ILE A 169 0.06 13.22 9.64
N VAL A 170 0.37 13.86 8.51
CA VAL A 170 1.63 14.55 8.29
C VAL A 170 1.35 16.01 7.98
N ILE A 171 1.81 16.89 8.84
CA ILE A 171 1.64 18.34 8.76
C ILE A 171 2.88 18.93 8.11
N THR A 172 2.73 19.44 6.88
CA THR A 172 3.83 20.05 6.11
C THR A 172 3.98 21.54 6.42
N ASN A 173 5.12 22.12 6.06
CA ASN A 173 5.42 23.54 6.26
C ASN A 173 5.34 24.01 7.73
N PHE A 174 5.64 23.15 8.70
CA PHE A 174 5.48 23.49 10.12
C PHE A 174 6.42 24.61 10.59
N GLN A 175 7.51 24.89 9.87
CA GLN A 175 8.39 26.04 10.12
C GLN A 175 7.70 27.41 10.01
N LEU A 176 6.45 27.47 9.52
CA LEU A 176 5.64 28.68 9.47
C LEU A 176 4.95 28.99 10.80
N SER A 177 5.05 28.11 11.80
CA SER A 177 4.51 28.37 13.14
C SER A 177 5.29 29.48 13.85
N GLU A 178 4.57 30.43 14.45
CA GLU A 178 5.17 31.48 15.27
C GLU A 178 5.52 30.98 16.69
N ASP A 179 4.79 30.00 17.19
CA ASP A 179 4.97 29.35 18.49
C ASP A 179 4.90 27.82 18.32
N GLU A 180 6.04 27.23 17.92
CA GLU A 180 6.12 25.80 17.58
C GLU A 180 5.62 24.88 18.70
N ILE A 181 5.84 25.25 19.96
CA ILE A 181 5.48 24.42 21.12
C ILE A 181 3.96 24.42 21.28
N LYS A 182 3.37 25.61 21.37
CA LYS A 182 1.93 25.77 21.60
C LYS A 182 1.11 25.28 20.42
N ASP A 183 1.54 25.58 19.20
CA ASP A 183 0.83 25.14 17.99
C ASP A 183 0.88 23.62 17.86
N LYS A 184 2.01 22.99 18.19
CA LYS A 184 2.14 21.54 18.20
C LYS A 184 1.17 20.91 19.19
N GLU A 185 1.14 21.38 20.44
CA GLU A 185 0.21 20.88 21.47
C GLU A 185 -1.26 21.04 21.05
N HIS A 186 -1.61 22.21 20.53
CA HIS A 186 -2.97 22.49 20.06
C HIS A 186 -3.35 21.61 18.87
N LEU A 187 -2.45 21.41 17.90
CA LEU A 187 -2.70 20.56 16.74
C LEU A 187 -2.81 19.08 17.10
N LEU A 188 -2.00 18.59 18.04
CA LEU A 188 -2.11 17.23 18.58
C LEU A 188 -3.50 16.99 19.16
N GLN A 189 -4.01 17.91 19.99
CA GLN A 189 -5.36 17.81 20.55
C GLN A 189 -6.45 17.93 19.47
N ALA A 190 -6.29 18.88 18.56
CA ALA A 190 -7.24 19.18 17.49
C ALA A 190 -7.45 18.01 16.52
N LEU A 191 -6.38 17.28 16.20
CA LEU A 191 -6.38 16.22 15.19
C LEU A 191 -6.46 14.81 15.80
N TYR A 192 -6.40 14.69 17.13
CA TYR A 192 -6.54 13.43 17.86
C TYR A 192 -7.79 12.63 17.45
N ILE A 193 -8.89 13.32 17.10
CA ILE A 193 -10.14 12.69 16.66
C ILE A 193 -9.98 11.76 15.44
N TYR A 194 -8.96 11.98 14.61
CA TYR A 194 -8.74 11.20 13.38
C TYR A 194 -7.85 9.97 13.60
N THR A 195 -6.84 10.08 14.46
CA THR A 195 -5.82 9.04 14.65
C THR A 195 -6.00 8.26 15.96
N LYS A 196 -6.67 8.85 16.96
CA LYS A 196 -6.81 8.35 18.34
C LYS A 196 -5.47 8.12 19.07
N ASP A 197 -4.39 8.62 18.49
CA ASP A 197 -3.03 8.53 19.02
C ASP A 197 -2.23 9.74 18.50
N THR A 198 -1.62 10.48 19.43
CA THR A 198 -0.79 11.64 19.12
C THR A 198 0.53 11.27 18.44
N LEU A 199 1.04 10.04 18.62
CA LEU A 199 2.27 9.56 17.98
C LEU A 199 2.10 9.40 16.46
N ARG A 200 0.86 9.38 15.98
CA ARG A 200 0.49 9.26 14.58
C ARG A 200 0.33 10.61 13.89
N ILE A 201 0.78 11.69 14.53
CA ILE A 201 0.75 13.06 13.99
C ILE A 201 2.20 13.55 13.88
N HIS A 202 2.66 13.72 12.65
CA HIS A 202 4.04 14.08 12.31
C HIS A 202 4.09 15.53 11.83
N PHE A 203 5.09 16.28 12.30
CA PHE A 203 5.29 17.68 11.95
C PHE A 203 6.56 17.78 11.10
N VAL A 204 6.40 18.19 9.84
CA VAL A 204 7.47 18.19 8.85
C VAL A 204 7.78 19.61 8.42
N ARG A 205 9.06 19.95 8.49
CA ARG A 205 9.62 21.21 8.01
C ARG A 205 10.14 21.07 6.58
N ASN A 206 10.23 22.19 5.86
CA ASN A 206 10.72 22.19 4.47
C ASN A 206 12.22 21.90 4.34
N ASP A 207 12.99 22.05 5.41
CA ASP A 207 14.42 21.79 5.48
C ASP A 207 14.77 20.36 5.92
N ILE A 208 13.76 19.49 6.09
CA ILE A 208 13.96 18.08 6.46
C ILE A 208 14.85 17.38 5.44
N GLN A 209 15.81 16.59 5.93
CA GLN A 209 16.68 15.81 5.05
C GLN A 209 15.93 14.58 4.50
N SER A 210 16.31 14.15 3.30
CA SER A 210 15.68 12.99 2.63
C SER A 210 15.70 11.74 3.53
N GLU A 211 16.84 11.45 4.14
CA GLU A 211 17.00 10.28 4.99
C GLU A 211 16.16 10.37 6.27
N GLU A 212 16.11 11.54 6.89
CA GLU A 212 15.27 11.79 8.08
C GLU A 212 13.79 11.57 7.75
N LEU A 213 13.32 12.10 6.62
CA LEU A 213 11.95 11.92 6.16
C LEU A 213 11.65 10.44 5.84
N ARG A 214 12.58 9.71 5.21
CA ARG A 214 12.45 8.27 4.97
C ARG A 214 12.33 7.49 6.28
N GLN A 215 13.20 7.77 7.25
CA GLN A 215 13.17 7.09 8.55
C GLN A 215 11.87 7.37 9.30
N MET A 216 11.35 8.61 9.26
CA MET A 216 10.05 8.95 9.85
C MET A 216 8.92 8.07 9.27
N PHE A 217 8.84 7.96 7.94
CA PHE A 217 7.84 7.10 7.27
C PHE A 217 8.03 5.61 7.56
N ILE A 218 9.27 5.13 7.69
CA ILE A 218 9.52 3.71 7.98
C ILE A 218 9.19 3.39 9.45
N GLN A 219 9.59 4.27 10.38
CA GLN A 219 9.34 4.08 11.81
C GLN A 219 7.85 4.12 12.13
N SER A 220 7.09 5.07 11.57
CA SER A 220 5.63 5.14 11.72
C SER A 220 4.91 3.89 11.19
N ALA A 221 5.42 3.29 10.11
CA ALA A 221 4.86 2.05 9.57
C ALA A 221 5.09 0.85 10.51
N ASN A 222 6.25 0.80 11.19
CA ASN A 222 6.58 -0.27 12.13
C ASN A 222 5.90 -0.17 13.50
N GLN A 223 5.29 0.98 13.82
CA GLN A 223 4.61 1.23 15.10
C GLN A 223 3.16 0.71 15.16
N VAL A 224 2.71 -0.09 14.18
CA VAL A 224 1.37 -0.67 14.20
C VAL A 224 1.35 -1.90 15.11
N ASP A 225 0.63 -1.80 16.22
CA ASP A 225 0.24 -2.96 17.05
C ASP A 225 -0.80 -3.78 16.27
N LEU A 226 -0.38 -4.92 15.74
CA LEU A 226 -1.17 -5.81 14.86
C LEU A 226 -2.26 -6.62 15.60
N GLN A 227 -2.69 -6.18 16.79
CA GLN A 227 -3.60 -6.98 17.61
C GLN A 227 -5.06 -7.00 17.13
N ASP A 228 -5.50 -6.13 16.21
CA ASP A 228 -6.92 -6.02 15.81
C ASP A 228 -7.16 -5.88 14.29
N VAL A 229 -6.35 -6.53 13.44
CA VAL A 229 -6.68 -6.63 12.00
C VAL A 229 -6.88 -8.08 11.61
N ASP A 230 -7.99 -8.65 12.09
CA ASP A 230 -8.57 -9.84 11.48
C ASP A 230 -8.97 -9.49 10.04
N PHE A 231 -8.08 -9.80 9.10
CA PHE A 231 -8.47 -9.97 7.72
C PHE A 231 -9.40 -11.17 7.69
N GLU A 232 -10.72 -10.94 7.79
CA GLU A 232 -11.72 -11.94 7.43
C GLU A 232 -11.37 -12.45 6.03
N LYS A 233 -10.74 -13.62 5.99
CA LYS A 233 -10.63 -14.40 4.76
C LYS A 233 -12.07 -14.64 4.35
N ALA A 234 -12.42 -14.19 3.15
CA ALA A 234 -13.61 -14.68 2.49
C ALA A 234 -13.45 -16.20 2.34
N GLU A 235 -13.96 -16.96 3.30
CA GLU A 235 -14.17 -18.38 3.12
C GLU A 235 -15.24 -18.53 2.06
N ASP A 236 -14.84 -19.24 1.01
CA ASP A 236 -15.71 -19.70 -0.05
C ASP A 236 -16.97 -20.34 0.53
N LYS A 237 -18.09 -20.00 -0.10
CA LYS A 237 -19.37 -20.67 0.06
C LYS A 237 -19.17 -22.18 -0.01
N GLU A 238 -19.30 -22.86 1.12
CA GLU A 238 -20.15 -24.05 1.32
C GLU A 238 -19.79 -24.73 2.65
N SER A 239 -20.47 -24.33 3.72
CA SER A 239 -20.86 -25.28 4.77
C SER A 239 -22.18 -24.83 5.38
N LYS A 240 -23.25 -25.26 4.69
CA LYS A 240 -24.62 -25.37 5.18
C LYS A 240 -24.64 -25.82 6.66
N LYS A 241 -24.95 -24.94 7.63
CA LYS A 241 -25.63 -25.28 8.91
C LYS A 241 -25.80 -24.14 9.94
N SER A 242 -26.18 -22.91 9.55
CA SER A 242 -26.52 -21.91 10.58
C SER A 242 -27.72 -20.99 10.28
N GLN A 243 -28.34 -21.07 9.10
CA GLN A 243 -29.45 -20.19 8.70
C GLN A 243 -30.86 -20.80 8.83
N GLN A 244 -31.08 -21.79 9.71
CA GLN A 244 -32.43 -22.30 10.01
C GLN A 244 -32.95 -22.02 11.42
N ASN A 245 -32.18 -21.33 12.27
CA ASN A 245 -32.59 -21.09 13.67
C ASN A 245 -33.00 -19.65 14.01
N GLN A 246 -33.02 -18.71 13.06
CA GLN A 246 -33.48 -17.33 13.34
C GLN A 246 -34.84 -16.96 12.72
N THR A 247 -35.45 -17.83 11.91
CA THR A 247 -36.80 -17.60 11.34
C THR A 247 -37.94 -18.28 12.13
N LYS A 248 -37.67 -18.76 13.35
CA LYS A 248 -38.69 -19.39 14.23
C LYS A 248 -38.90 -18.70 15.58
N GLN A 249 -38.29 -17.53 15.82
CA GLN A 249 -38.44 -16.81 17.10
C GLN A 249 -39.06 -15.40 16.99
N ILE A 250 -39.58 -15.00 15.83
CA ILE A 250 -40.30 -13.70 15.67
C ILE A 250 -41.83 -13.90 15.52
N LEU A 251 -42.31 -15.14 15.52
CA LEU A 251 -43.74 -15.47 15.57
C LEU A 251 -44.02 -16.32 16.81
N ASN A 252 -44.09 -15.68 17.98
CA ASN A 252 -44.99 -16.06 19.09
C ASN A 252 -44.75 -15.21 20.35
N GLY A 253 -45.69 -14.32 20.63
CA GLY A 253 -45.97 -13.74 21.96
C GLY A 253 -45.13 -12.51 22.32
N LYS A 254 -45.68 -11.40 22.80
CA LYS A 254 -47.02 -11.02 23.30
C LYS A 254 -47.12 -9.49 23.12
N GLN A 255 -48.17 -8.96 22.48
CA GLN A 255 -49.37 -8.40 23.12
C GLN A 255 -49.07 -7.39 24.24
N TYR A 256 -49.35 -6.09 23.99
CA TYR A 256 -50.22 -5.16 24.73
C TYR A 256 -50.45 -3.94 23.79
N GLN A 257 -51.57 -3.85 23.08
CA GLN A 257 -52.82 -3.14 23.40
C GLN A 257 -52.71 -1.65 23.77
N CYS A 258 -53.23 -0.84 22.84
CA CYS A 258 -54.11 0.34 22.96
C CYS A 258 -53.54 1.57 23.70
N ILE A 259 -53.68 2.79 23.18
CA ILE A 259 -54.95 3.49 22.91
C ILE A 259 -54.86 4.33 21.63
N GLU A 260 -55.82 4.14 20.72
CA GLU A 260 -56.29 5.15 19.78
C GLU A 260 -57.17 6.15 20.54
N GLU A 261 -57.00 7.44 20.30
CA GLU A 261 -58.12 8.31 19.97
C GLU A 261 -57.58 9.58 19.31
N CYS A 262 -57.91 9.70 18.02
CA CYS A 262 -57.92 10.96 17.31
C CYS A 262 -59.26 11.66 17.56
N ASN A 263 -59.18 12.99 17.52
CA ASN A 263 -60.14 13.93 16.93
C ASN A 263 -61.17 14.68 17.79
N ASP A 264 -61.25 15.96 17.38
CA ASP A 264 -62.35 16.91 17.39
C ASP A 264 -62.68 17.65 18.69
N SER A 265 -62.12 18.85 18.86
CA SER A 265 -62.82 20.14 18.79
C SER A 265 -61.83 21.31 18.74
#